data_AF-A0A8H4B681-F1
#
_entry.id   AF-A0A8H4B681-F1
#
_cell.length_a   1.000
_cell.length_b   1.000
_cell.length_c   1.000
_cell.angle_alpha   90.00
_cell.angle_beta   90.00
_cell.angle_gamma   90.00
#
_symmetry.space_group_name_H-M   'P 1'
#
loop_
_entity.id
_entity.type
_entity.pdbx_description
1 polymer ?
#
loop_
_entity_poly.entity_id
_entity_poly.type
_entity_poly.pdbx_seq_one_letter_code
_entity_poly.pdbx_strand_id
1 'polypeptide(L)'
;MMDTVVSPLFDPQVESMLCTILMSVSLLFALTIIFLAFLTVRIDELVLWSWSAVWIPAWILNAFAFYSMAQYMLKHKDKQDDEEENSDVDPRDKEGHANQRLQQHNRHIKIAKHSIFMLNFILALLFQIFIVLRLDGKVMWTACQVFIPYFVYEGIQFCVNCTKALVGCLALRSLKESSRMPSFLFKQFWFSAVRFVLFLLIPLRIDQVIQCSWGIVFIPLYLVGLKWALELVYRYRVYSRMPQPDVAHQGKVTVLAGAVAFVIVGILFYALVGLIATRLDGHLFIKMSNVFVPLFIVFSFFLCCSGCCLPCLLRVSAVSDLDEHETQILVDANRRITASGESDASGSAGSTVFTSTTTPAGSLATKQ
;
A
#
# COMPACT_ATOMS: atom_id res chain seq x y z
N MET A 1 -24.58 -3.21 17.00
CA MET A 1 -23.50 -4.24 17.01
C MET A 1 -22.30 -3.84 16.15
N MET A 2 -22.22 -2.59 15.65
CA MET A 2 -21.01 -2.05 14.99
C MET A 2 -20.21 -1.12 15.95
N ASP A 3 -20.56 -1.07 17.23
CA ASP A 3 -20.16 0.00 18.16
C ASP A 3 -18.85 -0.28 18.92
N THR A 4 -18.07 -1.30 18.56
CA THR A 4 -16.90 -1.72 19.37
C THR A 4 -15.55 -1.74 18.65
N VAL A 5 -15.47 -1.29 17.39
CA VAL A 5 -14.19 -1.30 16.65
C VAL A 5 -13.41 0.02 16.73
N VAL A 6 -13.99 1.08 17.30
CA VAL A 6 -13.36 2.43 17.29
C VAL A 6 -12.56 2.72 18.57
N SER A 7 -12.86 2.05 19.69
CA SER A 7 -12.18 2.30 20.98
C SER A 7 -10.64 2.17 20.98
N PRO A 8 -9.99 1.21 20.27
CA PRO A 8 -8.52 1.13 20.30
C PRO A 8 -7.82 2.17 19.42
N LEU A 9 -8.56 2.93 18.59
CA LEU A 9 -8.00 3.95 17.71
C LEU A 9 -7.75 5.28 18.43
N PHE A 10 -8.35 5.47 19.62
CA PHE A 10 -8.30 6.72 20.40
C PHE A 10 -7.39 6.64 21.63
N ASP A 11 -6.49 5.67 21.69
CA ASP A 11 -5.41 5.74 22.66
C ASP A 11 -4.57 7.00 22.36
N PRO A 12 -4.35 7.91 23.32
CA PRO A 12 -3.54 9.12 23.11
C PRO A 12 -2.15 8.80 22.56
N GLN A 13 -1.62 7.60 22.84
CA GLN A 13 -0.38 7.13 22.25
C GLN A 13 -0.52 6.89 20.74
N VAL A 14 -1.60 6.24 20.30
CA VAL A 14 -1.88 5.97 18.87
C VAL A 14 -2.14 7.27 18.12
N GLU A 15 -2.86 8.21 18.72
CA GLU A 15 -3.11 9.53 18.13
C GLU A 15 -1.79 10.28 17.87
N SER A 16 -0.90 10.31 18.86
CA SER A 16 0.42 10.95 18.71
C SER A 16 1.27 10.31 17.61
N MET A 17 1.22 8.97 17.48
CA MET A 17 1.92 8.24 16.42
C MET A 17 1.32 8.56 15.05
N LEU A 18 -0.01 8.62 14.94
CA LEU A 18 -0.70 8.92 13.69
C LEU A 18 -0.41 10.35 13.23
N CYS A 19 -0.48 11.33 14.13
CA CYS A 19 -0.09 12.72 13.85
C CYS A 19 1.37 12.82 13.37
N THR A 20 2.30 12.09 14.01
CA THR A 20 3.71 12.05 13.59
C THR A 20 3.86 11.47 12.19
N ILE A 21 3.13 10.39 11.87
CA ILE A 21 3.14 9.77 10.54
C ILE A 21 2.56 10.73 9.49
N LEU A 22 1.43 11.38 9.76
CA LEU A 22 0.79 12.33 8.84
C LEU A 22 1.67 13.54 8.56
N MET A 23 2.34 14.07 9.60
CA MET A 23 3.30 15.16 9.44
C MET A 23 4.53 14.72 8.64
N SER A 24 5.05 13.52 8.90
CA SER A 24 6.14 12.95 8.11
C SER A 24 5.74 12.78 6.64
N VAL A 25 4.57 12.20 6.37
CA VAL A 25 4.03 12.04 5.00
C VAL A 25 3.83 13.39 4.31
N SER A 26 3.31 14.38 5.01
CA SER A 26 3.12 15.73 4.48
C SER A 26 4.46 16.38 4.13
N LEU A 27 5.48 16.23 4.97
CA LEU A 27 6.83 16.69 4.70
C LEU A 27 7.44 16.00 3.46
N LEU A 28 7.24 14.68 3.32
CA LEU A 28 7.70 13.93 2.14
C LEU A 28 7.06 14.46 0.85
N PHE A 29 5.76 14.74 0.86
CA PHE A 29 5.07 15.32 -0.30
C PHE A 29 5.54 16.75 -0.60
N ALA A 30 5.72 17.59 0.42
CA ALA A 30 6.23 18.94 0.25
C ALA A 30 7.63 18.94 -0.40
N LEU A 31 8.56 18.11 0.09
CA LEU A 31 9.88 17.95 -0.49
C LEU A 31 9.83 17.42 -1.93
N THR A 32 8.91 16.52 -2.24
CA THR A 32 8.70 16.01 -3.59
C THR A 32 8.19 17.10 -4.55
N ILE A 33 7.26 17.94 -4.10
CA ILE A 33 6.76 19.09 -4.87
C ILE A 33 7.90 20.09 -5.14
N ILE A 34 8.70 20.41 -4.11
CA ILE A 34 9.85 21.32 -4.25
C ILE A 34 10.87 20.74 -5.23
N PHE A 35 11.15 19.43 -5.16
CA PHE A 35 12.02 18.74 -6.11
C PHE A 35 11.51 18.89 -7.55
N LEU A 36 10.23 18.62 -7.80
CA LEU A 36 9.64 18.77 -9.13
C LEU A 36 9.69 20.22 -9.62
N ALA A 37 9.45 21.19 -8.73
CA ALA A 37 9.58 22.61 -9.06
C ALA A 37 11.02 22.95 -9.51
N PHE A 38 12.03 22.55 -8.75
CA PHE A 38 13.44 22.77 -9.13
C PHE A 38 13.80 22.07 -10.44
N LEU A 39 13.30 20.84 -10.64
CA LEU A 39 13.48 20.10 -11.88
C LEU A 39 12.88 20.85 -13.08
N THR A 40 11.66 21.38 -12.95
CA THR A 40 10.99 22.11 -14.04
C THR A 40 11.76 23.38 -14.42
N VAL A 41 12.13 24.19 -13.42
CA VAL A 41 12.85 25.46 -13.62
C VAL A 41 14.22 25.21 -14.24
N ARG A 42 14.88 24.11 -13.86
CA ARG A 42 16.17 23.74 -14.44
C ARG A 42 16.04 23.26 -15.89
N ILE A 43 15.09 22.37 -16.18
CA ILE A 43 14.93 21.83 -17.54
C ILE A 43 14.49 22.91 -18.53
N ASP A 44 13.69 23.88 -18.09
CA ASP A 44 13.32 25.05 -18.89
C ASP A 44 14.45 26.11 -19.00
N GLU A 45 15.66 25.79 -18.51
CA GLU A 45 16.87 26.64 -18.54
C GLU A 45 16.70 28.02 -17.89
N LEU A 46 15.70 28.19 -17.02
CA LEU A 46 15.45 29.44 -16.30
C LEU A 46 16.53 29.74 -15.25
N VAL A 47 17.20 28.69 -14.75
CA VAL A 47 18.29 28.78 -13.78
C VAL A 47 19.49 27.95 -14.21
N LEU A 48 20.69 28.47 -13.97
CA LEU A 48 21.98 27.85 -14.31
C LEU A 48 22.57 26.98 -13.18
N TRP A 49 21.72 26.45 -12.30
CA TRP A 49 22.19 25.64 -11.17
C TRP A 49 22.79 24.31 -11.64
N SER A 50 23.75 23.77 -10.89
CA SER A 50 24.22 22.39 -11.14
C SER A 50 23.10 21.39 -10.89
N TRP A 51 23.11 20.24 -11.56
CA TRP A 51 22.08 19.22 -11.34
C TRP A 51 22.14 18.69 -9.91
N SER A 52 23.33 18.66 -9.30
CA SER A 52 23.46 18.34 -7.88
C SER A 52 22.65 19.26 -6.97
N ALA A 53 22.55 20.55 -7.27
CA ALA A 53 21.78 21.51 -6.46
C ALA A 53 20.26 21.32 -6.63
N VAL A 54 19.82 21.03 -7.87
CA VAL A 54 18.41 20.73 -8.18
C VAL A 54 17.90 19.50 -7.42
N TRP A 55 18.78 18.53 -7.18
CA TRP A 55 18.47 17.29 -6.46
C TRP A 55 18.53 17.41 -4.93
N ILE A 56 18.85 18.57 -4.35
CA ILE A 56 18.90 18.78 -2.88
C ILE A 56 17.66 18.25 -2.15
N PRO A 57 16.42 18.56 -2.56
CA PRO A 57 15.25 18.03 -1.85
C PRO A 57 15.15 16.50 -1.90
N ALA A 58 15.57 15.88 -3.02
CA ALA A 58 15.64 14.43 -3.14
C ALA A 58 16.76 13.82 -2.26
N TRP A 59 17.90 14.49 -2.12
CA TRP A 59 18.96 14.07 -1.19
C TRP A 59 18.48 14.09 0.27
N ILE A 60 17.70 15.11 0.66
CA ILE A 60 17.08 15.18 1.99
C ILE A 60 16.11 14.00 2.19
N LEU A 61 15.28 13.68 1.19
CA LEU A 61 14.39 12.51 1.24
C LEU A 61 15.15 11.20 1.42
N ASN A 62 16.25 11.01 0.69
CA ASN A 62 17.09 9.82 0.83
C ASN A 62 17.77 9.77 2.21
N ALA A 63 18.25 10.90 2.74
CA ALA A 63 18.84 10.96 4.07
C ALA A 63 17.83 10.57 5.16
N PHE A 64 16.58 11.06 5.04
CA PHE A 64 15.49 10.66 5.93
C PHE A 64 15.17 9.17 5.81
N ALA A 65 15.02 8.65 4.58
CA ALA A 65 14.77 7.23 4.35
C ALA A 65 15.90 6.34 4.91
N PHE A 66 17.16 6.74 4.71
CA PHE A 66 18.32 6.05 5.27
C PHE A 66 18.31 6.09 6.80
N TYR A 67 18.00 7.23 7.41
CA TYR A 67 17.88 7.35 8.87
C TYR A 67 16.76 6.45 9.42
N SER A 68 15.56 6.48 8.83
CA SER A 68 14.45 5.60 9.23
C SER A 68 14.81 4.13 9.09
N MET A 69 15.54 3.79 8.02
CA MET A 69 16.01 2.43 7.79
C MET A 69 17.06 2.00 8.83
N ALA A 70 18.03 2.84 9.14
CA ALA A 70 19.04 2.58 10.16
C ALA A 70 18.40 2.40 11.55
N GLN A 71 17.47 3.28 11.92
CA GLN A 71 16.70 3.16 13.17
C GLN A 71 15.91 1.84 13.23
N TYR A 72 15.29 1.45 12.12
CA TYR A 72 14.58 0.18 12.03
C TYR A 72 15.51 -1.04 12.22
N MET A 73 16.73 -0.98 11.67
CA MET A 73 17.73 -2.05 11.86
C MET A 73 18.23 -2.13 13.29
N LEU A 74 18.50 -0.98 13.93
CA LEU A 74 18.95 -0.93 15.33
C LEU A 74 17.88 -1.50 16.27
N LYS A 75 16.63 -1.05 16.13
CA LYS A 75 15.50 -1.52 16.96
C LYS A 75 15.21 -3.01 16.80
N HIS A 76 15.46 -3.58 15.61
CA HIS A 76 15.29 -5.01 15.39
C HIS A 76 16.40 -5.83 16.06
N LYS A 77 17.61 -5.28 16.22
CA LYS A 77 18.70 -5.95 16.90
C LYS A 77 18.40 -6.11 18.40
N ASP A 78 17.94 -5.05 19.05
CA ASP A 78 17.65 -5.07 20.49
C ASP A 78 16.57 -6.11 20.84
N LYS A 79 15.46 -6.12 20.10
CA LYS A 79 14.38 -7.10 20.32
C LYS A 79 14.81 -8.56 20.14
N GLN A 80 15.80 -8.77 19.28
CA GLN A 80 16.30 -10.12 19.00
C GLN A 80 17.17 -10.63 20.15
N ASP A 81 17.96 -9.75 20.75
CA ASP A 81 18.80 -10.10 21.90
C ASP A 81 17.91 -10.38 23.13
N ASP A 82 16.83 -9.61 23.33
CA ASP A 82 15.84 -9.83 24.41
C ASP A 82 15.06 -11.17 24.29
N GLU A 83 14.73 -11.60 23.06
CA GLU A 83 14.03 -12.86 22.81
C GLU A 83 14.93 -14.10 23.06
N GLU A 84 16.24 -13.96 22.85
CA GLU A 84 17.20 -15.06 23.08
C GLU A 84 17.45 -15.27 24.58
N GLU A 85 17.55 -14.19 25.37
CA GLU A 85 17.84 -14.25 26.80
C GLU A 85 16.68 -14.83 27.63
N ASN A 86 15.42 -14.62 27.22
CA ASN A 86 14.24 -15.13 27.94
C ASN A 86 13.80 -16.56 27.56
N SER A 87 14.54 -17.24 26.68
CA SER A 87 14.19 -18.59 26.23
C SER A 87 14.81 -19.68 27.12
N ASP A 88 14.43 -19.73 28.40
CA ASP A 88 14.69 -20.86 29.30
C ASP A 88 13.85 -22.09 28.87
N VAL A 89 14.23 -22.69 27.74
CA VAL A 89 13.57 -23.89 27.20
C VAL A 89 14.04 -25.11 27.99
N ASP A 90 13.11 -25.78 28.67
CA ASP A 90 13.38 -27.06 29.33
C ASP A 90 13.91 -28.08 28.29
N PRO A 91 15.13 -28.61 28.44
CA PRO A 91 15.74 -29.53 27.49
C PRO A 91 14.98 -30.87 27.33
N ARG A 92 13.90 -31.11 28.08
CA ARG A 92 13.10 -32.34 28.00
C ARG A 92 11.97 -32.32 26.97
N ASP A 93 11.59 -31.16 26.42
CA ASP A 93 10.50 -31.08 25.43
C ASP A 93 10.98 -31.30 23.99
N LYS A 94 10.74 -32.52 23.48
CA LYS A 94 11.05 -32.89 22.08
C LYS A 94 10.31 -32.06 21.04
N GLU A 95 9.12 -31.54 21.36
CA GLU A 95 8.38 -30.60 20.50
C GLU A 95 9.10 -29.24 20.38
N GLY A 96 9.84 -28.85 21.42
CA GLY A 96 10.65 -27.63 21.42
C GLY A 96 11.70 -27.60 20.31
N HIS A 97 12.34 -28.73 20.01
CA HIS A 97 13.37 -28.79 18.96
C HIS A 97 12.84 -28.55 17.54
N ALA A 98 11.61 -28.97 17.24
CA ALA A 98 11.00 -28.72 15.92
C ALA A 98 10.67 -27.23 15.74
N ASN A 99 10.11 -26.61 16.78
CA ASN A 99 9.79 -25.19 16.80
C ASN A 99 11.05 -24.31 16.75
N GLN A 100 12.13 -24.72 17.43
CA GLN A 100 13.41 -24.01 17.42
C GLN A 100 14.03 -23.95 16.02
N ARG A 101 13.94 -25.03 15.23
CA ARG A 101 14.40 -25.04 13.82
C ARG A 101 13.60 -24.09 12.93
N LEU A 102 12.28 -24.02 13.13
CA LEU A 102 11.41 -23.09 12.40
C LEU A 102 11.72 -21.63 12.77
N GLN A 103 11.95 -21.34 14.05
CA GLN A 103 12.34 -20.00 14.52
C GLN A 103 13.69 -19.56 13.94
N GLN A 104 14.70 -20.45 13.93
CA GLN A 104 16.00 -20.17 13.29
C GLN A 104 15.83 -19.88 11.80
N HIS A 105 15.04 -20.67 11.07
CA HIS A 105 14.79 -20.41 9.65
C HIS A 105 14.10 -19.05 9.41
N ASN A 106 13.12 -18.70 10.24
CA ASN A 106 12.44 -17.42 10.18
C ASN A 106 13.38 -16.24 10.49
N ARG A 107 14.35 -16.40 11.40
CA ARG A 107 15.40 -15.40 11.69
C ARG A 107 16.25 -15.12 10.46
N HIS A 108 16.75 -16.17 9.79
CA HIS A 108 17.54 -16.00 8.57
C HIS A 108 16.76 -15.32 7.44
N ILE A 109 15.48 -15.67 7.26
CA ILE A 109 14.62 -15.00 6.27
C ILE A 109 14.43 -13.52 6.59
N LYS A 110 14.22 -13.15 7.87
CA LYS A 110 14.13 -11.76 8.29
C LYS A 110 15.42 -11.02 7.95
N ILE A 111 16.58 -11.51 8.38
CA ILE A 111 17.89 -10.87 8.12
C ILE A 111 18.14 -10.73 6.60
N ALA A 112 17.86 -11.77 5.82
CA ALA A 112 17.99 -11.73 4.37
C ALA A 112 17.08 -10.67 3.73
N LYS A 113 15.82 -10.55 4.18
CA LYS A 113 14.89 -9.52 3.71
C LYS A 113 15.41 -8.10 4.00
N HIS A 114 15.94 -7.88 5.20
CA HIS A 114 16.54 -6.61 5.58
C HIS A 114 17.78 -6.27 4.75
N SER A 115 18.66 -7.26 4.52
CA SER A 115 19.85 -7.10 3.69
C SER A 115 19.49 -6.77 2.24
N ILE A 116 18.51 -7.47 1.65
CA ILE A 116 18.00 -7.16 0.30
C ILE A 116 17.43 -5.75 0.25
N PHE A 117 16.70 -5.32 1.28
CA PHE A 117 16.16 -3.97 1.35
C PHE A 117 17.27 -2.91 1.41
N MET A 118 18.33 -3.12 2.22
CA MET A 118 19.51 -2.22 2.26
C MET A 118 20.21 -2.15 0.91
N LEU A 119 20.45 -3.30 0.30
CA LEU A 119 21.10 -3.38 -1.01
C LEU A 119 20.29 -2.63 -2.08
N ASN A 120 18.97 -2.81 -2.09
CA ASN A 120 18.07 -2.10 -3.00
C ASN A 120 18.11 -0.58 -2.79
N PHE A 121 18.17 -0.12 -1.54
CA PHE A 121 18.31 1.30 -1.22
C PHE A 121 19.64 1.87 -1.75
N ILE A 122 20.75 1.16 -1.52
CA ILE A 122 22.08 1.55 -2.03
C ILE A 122 22.09 1.59 -3.55
N LEU A 123 21.52 0.60 -4.23
CA LEU A 123 21.41 0.57 -5.70
C LEU A 123 20.57 1.74 -6.24
N ALA A 124 19.47 2.09 -5.57
CA ALA A 124 18.65 3.25 -5.94
C ALA A 124 19.41 4.58 -5.76
N LEU A 125 20.18 4.70 -4.67
CA LEU A 125 21.02 5.88 -4.42
C LEU A 125 22.15 6.01 -5.45
N LEU A 126 22.82 4.90 -5.79
CA LEU A 126 23.84 4.87 -6.85
C LEU A 126 23.25 5.27 -8.21
N PHE A 127 22.04 4.78 -8.53
CA PHE A 127 21.34 5.17 -9.77
C PHE A 127 21.09 6.69 -9.84
N GLN A 128 20.61 7.30 -8.75
CA GLN A 128 20.39 8.75 -8.70
C GLN A 128 21.70 9.54 -8.84
N ILE A 129 22.78 9.09 -8.18
CA ILE A 129 24.11 9.71 -8.33
C ILE A 129 24.58 9.63 -9.78
N PHE A 130 24.44 8.47 -10.43
CA PHE A 130 24.85 8.30 -11.83
C PHE A 130 24.05 9.19 -12.78
N ILE A 131 22.74 9.36 -12.54
CA ILE A 131 21.92 10.32 -13.28
C ILE A 131 22.47 11.73 -13.12
N VAL A 132 22.74 12.18 -11.89
CA VAL A 132 23.23 13.53 -11.62
C VAL A 132 24.61 13.76 -12.25
N LEU A 133 25.53 12.80 -12.13
CA LEU A 133 26.86 12.87 -12.75
C LEU A 133 26.79 12.94 -14.28
N ARG A 134 25.87 12.17 -14.88
CA ARG A 134 25.64 12.19 -16.33
C ARG A 134 25.04 13.52 -16.78
N LEU A 135 24.03 14.02 -16.07
CA LEU A 135 23.36 15.28 -16.39
C LEU A 135 24.30 16.49 -16.21
N ASP A 136 25.22 16.44 -15.25
CA ASP A 136 26.29 17.45 -15.06
C ASP A 136 27.37 17.41 -16.15
N GLY A 137 27.34 16.42 -17.07
CA GLY A 137 28.38 16.26 -18.10
C GLY A 137 29.76 15.88 -17.56
N LYS A 138 29.86 15.54 -16.26
CA LYS A 138 31.12 15.10 -15.63
C LYS A 138 31.58 13.74 -16.15
N VAL A 139 30.65 12.97 -16.71
CA VAL A 139 30.90 11.61 -17.15
C VAL A 139 30.25 11.35 -18.53
N MET A 140 31.03 10.76 -19.45
CA MET A 140 30.62 10.46 -20.83
C MET A 140 30.02 9.05 -21.00
N TRP A 141 29.34 8.54 -19.96
CA TRP A 141 28.72 7.21 -20.00
C TRP A 141 27.50 7.17 -20.92
N THR A 142 27.24 6.01 -21.51
CA THR A 142 25.98 5.75 -22.22
C THR A 142 24.81 5.69 -21.23
N ALA A 143 23.58 5.96 -21.68
CA ALA A 143 22.40 5.84 -20.82
C ALA A 143 22.27 4.41 -20.28
N CYS A 144 22.60 3.40 -21.09
CA CYS A 144 22.62 2.01 -20.63
C CYS A 144 23.57 1.78 -19.43
N GLN A 145 24.75 2.42 -19.41
CA GLN A 145 25.69 2.32 -18.30
C GLN A 145 25.17 3.00 -17.02
N VAL A 146 24.53 4.17 -17.16
CA VAL A 146 23.90 4.88 -16.04
C VAL A 146 22.79 4.04 -15.39
N PHE A 147 22.08 3.22 -16.17
CA PHE A 147 20.99 2.35 -15.69
C PHE A 147 21.47 1.01 -15.10
N ILE A 148 22.78 0.70 -15.08
CA ILE A 148 23.30 -0.57 -14.52
C ILE A 148 22.80 -0.85 -13.09
N PRO A 149 22.88 0.09 -12.11
CA PRO A 149 22.40 -0.19 -10.75
C PRO A 149 20.91 -0.55 -10.73
N TYR A 150 20.12 0.05 -11.62
CA TYR A 150 18.70 -0.26 -11.76
C TYR A 150 18.48 -1.65 -12.38
N PHE A 151 19.26 -2.06 -13.39
CA PHE A 151 19.17 -3.41 -13.95
C PHE A 151 19.55 -4.49 -12.92
N VAL A 152 20.56 -4.22 -12.08
CA VAL A 152 20.91 -5.11 -10.96
C VAL A 152 19.75 -5.20 -9.96
N TYR A 153 19.12 -4.07 -9.62
CA TYR A 153 17.92 -4.03 -8.78
C TYR A 153 16.76 -4.85 -9.38
N GLU A 154 16.45 -4.69 -10.66
CA GLU A 154 15.44 -5.50 -11.35
C GLU A 154 15.78 -6.99 -11.35
N GLY A 155 17.06 -7.33 -11.54
CA GLY A 155 17.54 -8.72 -11.45
C GLY A 155 17.32 -9.34 -10.08
N ILE A 156 17.64 -8.62 -9.00
CA ILE A 156 17.37 -9.06 -7.62
C ILE A 156 15.87 -9.25 -7.40
N GLN A 157 15.04 -8.30 -7.83
CA GLN A 157 13.59 -8.39 -7.68
C GLN A 157 13.00 -9.55 -8.49
N PHE A 158 13.53 -9.81 -9.69
CA PHE A 158 13.16 -10.94 -10.51
C PHE A 158 13.50 -12.26 -9.80
N CYS A 159 14.70 -12.39 -9.23
CA CYS A 159 15.08 -13.56 -8.43
C CYS A 159 14.14 -13.79 -7.24
N VAL A 160 13.80 -12.74 -6.48
CA VAL A 160 12.84 -12.83 -5.37
C VAL A 160 11.45 -13.27 -5.85
N ASN A 161 10.99 -12.74 -6.98
CA ASN A 161 9.73 -13.14 -7.60
C ASN A 161 9.75 -14.59 -8.09
N CYS A 162 10.87 -15.05 -8.65
CA CYS A 162 11.09 -16.45 -9.02
C CYS A 162 10.99 -17.38 -7.82
N THR A 163 11.63 -17.04 -6.69
CA THR A 163 11.52 -17.84 -5.46
C THR A 163 10.08 -17.91 -4.95
N LYS A 164 9.35 -16.79 -4.94
CA LYS A 164 7.93 -16.76 -4.55
C LYS A 164 7.06 -17.59 -5.50
N ALA A 165 7.30 -17.47 -6.80
CA ALA A 165 6.60 -18.25 -7.81
C ALA A 165 6.86 -19.75 -7.63
N LEU A 166 8.12 -20.14 -7.40
CA LEU A 166 8.51 -21.53 -7.15
C LEU A 166 7.83 -22.09 -5.91
N VAL A 167 7.87 -21.39 -4.77
CA VAL A 167 7.21 -21.81 -3.53
C VAL A 167 5.69 -21.91 -3.73
N GLY A 168 5.07 -20.93 -4.40
CA GLY A 168 3.64 -20.96 -4.73
C GLY A 168 3.27 -22.12 -5.66
N CYS A 169 4.12 -22.43 -6.65
CA CYS A 169 3.96 -23.58 -7.53
C CYS A 169 4.06 -24.91 -6.77
N LEU A 170 5.01 -25.04 -5.85
CA LEU A 170 5.14 -26.22 -5.00
C LEU A 170 3.92 -26.39 -4.09
N ALA A 171 3.41 -25.30 -3.50
CA ALA A 171 2.19 -25.31 -2.71
C ALA A 171 0.95 -25.71 -3.53
N LEU A 172 0.77 -25.15 -4.73
CA LEU A 172 -0.34 -25.51 -5.62
C LEU A 172 -0.24 -26.96 -6.12
N ARG A 173 0.98 -27.45 -6.37
CA ARG A 173 1.22 -28.85 -6.74
C ARG A 173 0.82 -29.79 -5.60
N SER A 174 1.10 -29.41 -4.35
CA SER A 174 0.67 -30.15 -3.16
C SER A 174 -0.86 -30.23 -3.06
N LEU A 175 -1.57 -29.16 -3.44
CA LEU A 175 -3.04 -29.10 -3.46
C LEU A 175 -3.68 -29.79 -4.68
N LYS A 176 -2.89 -30.40 -5.58
CA LYS A 176 -3.34 -31.06 -6.82
C LYS A 176 -4.17 -30.15 -7.76
N GLU A 177 -4.02 -28.83 -7.66
CA GLU A 177 -4.83 -27.84 -8.40
C GLU A 177 -4.07 -27.27 -9.62
N SER A 178 -3.67 -28.15 -10.54
CA SER A 178 -2.74 -27.82 -11.65
C SER A 178 -3.27 -26.78 -12.66
N SER A 179 -4.59 -26.63 -12.80
CA SER A 179 -5.19 -25.71 -13.79
C SER A 179 -4.98 -24.22 -13.45
N ARG A 180 -4.70 -23.89 -12.17
CA ARG A 180 -4.51 -22.51 -11.71
C ARG A 180 -3.07 -22.00 -11.83
N MET A 181 -2.10 -22.88 -12.08
CA MET A 181 -0.68 -22.53 -12.22
C MET A 181 -0.40 -21.42 -13.25
N PRO A 182 -0.87 -21.48 -14.51
CA PRO A 182 -0.51 -20.46 -15.50
C PRO A 182 -1.05 -19.08 -15.14
N SER A 183 -2.27 -19.01 -14.57
CA SER A 183 -2.84 -17.74 -14.10
C SER A 183 -2.03 -17.14 -12.95
N PHE A 184 -1.56 -17.98 -12.03
CA PHE A 184 -0.71 -17.55 -10.92
C PHE A 184 0.64 -17.01 -11.42
N LEU A 185 1.33 -17.75 -12.31
CA LEU A 185 2.59 -17.32 -12.90
C LEU A 185 2.44 -16.02 -13.70
N PHE A 186 1.40 -15.93 -14.53
CA PHE A 186 1.11 -14.71 -15.30
C PHE A 186 0.91 -13.50 -14.38
N LYS A 187 0.14 -13.65 -13.29
CA LYS A 187 -0.06 -12.59 -12.30
C LYS A 187 1.25 -12.14 -11.66
N GLN A 188 2.15 -13.07 -11.37
CA GLN A 188 3.43 -12.78 -10.70
C GLN A 188 4.45 -12.10 -11.64
N PHE A 189 4.60 -12.59 -12.87
CA PHE A 189 5.67 -12.16 -13.77
C PHE A 189 5.30 -10.99 -14.70
N TRP A 190 4.01 -10.82 -15.03
CA TRP A 190 3.57 -9.80 -16.01
C TRP A 190 4.09 -8.40 -15.69
N PHE A 191 3.91 -7.95 -14.45
CA PHE A 191 4.33 -6.59 -14.07
C PHE A 191 5.85 -6.42 -14.12
N SER A 192 6.60 -7.44 -13.70
CA SER A 192 8.07 -7.44 -13.76
C SER A 192 8.56 -7.38 -15.21
N ALA A 193 7.96 -8.15 -16.11
CA ALA A 193 8.33 -8.17 -17.52
C ALA A 193 8.03 -6.83 -18.20
N VAL A 194 6.82 -6.29 -18.00
CA VAL A 194 6.42 -4.98 -18.54
C VAL A 194 7.32 -3.86 -18.04
N ARG A 195 7.64 -3.85 -16.74
CA ARG A 195 8.57 -2.89 -16.13
C ARG A 195 9.97 -3.02 -16.73
N PHE A 196 10.52 -4.24 -16.80
CA PHE A 196 11.84 -4.49 -17.38
C PHE A 196 11.94 -4.00 -18.83
N VAL A 197 10.93 -4.30 -19.66
CA VAL A 197 10.88 -3.85 -21.06
C VAL A 197 10.84 -2.33 -21.14
N LEU A 198 10.04 -1.65 -20.32
CA LEU A 198 10.00 -0.18 -20.29
C LEU A 198 11.37 0.42 -19.98
N PHE A 199 12.01 -0.07 -18.91
CA PHE A 199 13.32 0.41 -18.47
C PHE A 199 14.48 0.01 -19.39
N LEU A 200 14.28 -0.96 -20.27
CA LEU A 200 15.21 -1.27 -21.33
C LEU A 200 15.01 -0.32 -22.53
N LEU A 201 13.77 -0.10 -22.97
CA LEU A 201 13.47 0.77 -24.10
C LEU A 201 13.86 2.24 -23.88
N ILE A 202 13.71 2.75 -22.65
CA ILE A 202 14.07 4.14 -22.31
C ILE A 202 15.56 4.46 -22.61
N PRO A 203 16.56 3.78 -22.00
CA PRO A 203 17.96 4.06 -22.27
C PRO A 203 18.37 3.75 -23.72
N LEU A 204 17.82 2.70 -24.33
CA LEU A 204 18.05 2.42 -25.76
C LEU A 204 17.60 3.59 -26.64
N ARG A 205 16.47 4.24 -26.29
CA ARG A 205 15.98 5.42 -27.00
C ARG A 205 16.85 6.66 -26.72
N ILE A 206 17.24 6.88 -25.47
CA ILE A 206 18.12 8.00 -25.09
C ILE A 206 19.44 7.94 -25.87
N ASP A 207 20.03 6.75 -25.99
CA ASP A 207 21.27 6.50 -26.74
C ASP A 207 21.06 6.48 -28.27
N GLN A 208 19.85 6.78 -28.77
CA GLN A 208 19.48 6.79 -30.19
C GLN A 208 19.72 5.46 -30.94
N VAL A 209 19.80 4.34 -30.21
CA VAL A 209 19.92 3.00 -30.82
C VAL A 209 18.62 2.62 -31.54
N ILE A 210 17.48 3.03 -30.97
CA ILE A 210 16.16 2.88 -31.59
C ILE A 210 15.62 4.26 -32.01
N GLN A 211 15.08 4.35 -33.22
CA GLN A 211 14.56 5.61 -33.81
C GLN A 211 13.04 5.79 -33.68
N CYS A 212 12.35 4.95 -32.90
CA CYS A 212 10.90 5.01 -32.72
C CYS A 212 10.45 6.25 -31.92
N SER A 213 9.17 6.64 -32.04
CA SER A 213 8.62 7.74 -31.23
C SER A 213 8.59 7.38 -29.74
N TRP A 214 8.66 8.39 -28.87
CA TRP A 214 8.56 8.18 -27.43
C TRP A 214 7.22 7.57 -27.02
N GLY A 215 6.15 7.83 -27.76
CA GLY A 215 4.87 7.12 -27.57
C GLY A 215 4.99 5.60 -27.68
N ILE A 216 5.82 5.07 -28.59
CA ILE A 216 6.07 3.63 -28.72
C ILE A 216 6.88 3.10 -27.54
N VAL A 217 7.87 3.87 -27.07
CA VAL A 217 8.68 3.51 -25.88
C VAL A 217 7.82 3.34 -24.64
N PHE A 218 6.75 4.12 -24.50
CA PHE A 218 5.80 4.02 -23.38
C PHE A 218 4.67 2.98 -23.56
N ILE A 219 4.65 2.19 -24.63
CA ILE A 219 3.67 1.09 -24.82
C ILE A 219 3.53 0.17 -23.60
N PRO A 220 4.62 -0.30 -22.97
CA PRO A 220 4.51 -1.16 -21.79
C PRO A 220 3.68 -0.51 -20.68
N LEU A 221 3.78 0.82 -20.52
CA LEU A 221 3.04 1.56 -19.51
C LEU A 221 1.53 1.64 -19.83
N TYR A 222 1.16 1.84 -21.10
CA TYR A 222 -0.25 1.80 -21.53
C TYR A 222 -0.88 0.42 -21.30
N LEU A 223 -0.11 -0.66 -21.49
CA LEU A 223 -0.57 -2.03 -21.22
C LEU A 223 -0.91 -2.26 -19.75
N VAL A 224 -0.23 -1.56 -18.81
CA VAL A 224 -0.56 -1.65 -17.39
C VAL A 224 -1.97 -1.12 -17.14
N GLY A 225 -2.32 0.09 -17.59
CA GLY A 225 -3.68 0.61 -17.38
C GLY A 225 -4.74 -0.19 -18.12
N LEU A 226 -4.45 -0.69 -19.32
CA LEU A 226 -5.38 -1.57 -20.02
C LEU A 226 -5.68 -2.83 -19.19
N LYS A 227 -4.65 -3.47 -18.61
CA LYS A 227 -4.85 -4.62 -17.72
C LYS A 227 -5.73 -4.27 -16.52
N TRP A 228 -5.46 -3.15 -15.84
CA TRP A 228 -6.25 -2.71 -14.68
C TRP A 228 -7.70 -2.40 -15.06
N ALA A 229 -7.93 -1.74 -16.20
CA ALA A 229 -9.28 -1.48 -16.71
C ALA A 229 -10.05 -2.78 -16.99
N LEU A 230 -9.40 -3.75 -17.64
CA LEU A 230 -9.99 -5.07 -17.90
C LEU A 230 -10.29 -5.82 -16.59
N GLU A 231 -9.39 -5.77 -15.62
CA GLU A 231 -9.59 -6.41 -14.31
C GLU A 231 -10.77 -5.79 -13.55
N LEU A 232 -10.95 -4.48 -13.64
CA LEU A 232 -12.06 -3.78 -13.03
C LEU A 232 -13.40 -4.13 -13.69
N VAL A 233 -13.44 -4.18 -15.03
CA VAL A 233 -14.62 -4.63 -15.79
C VAL A 233 -14.96 -6.08 -15.46
N TYR A 234 -13.95 -6.95 -15.33
CA TYR A 234 -14.14 -8.34 -14.93
C TYR A 234 -14.75 -8.44 -13.53
N ARG A 235 -14.20 -7.72 -12.54
CA ARG A 235 -14.74 -7.70 -11.16
C ARG A 235 -16.17 -7.19 -11.14
N TYR A 236 -16.47 -6.11 -11.86
CA TYR A 236 -17.83 -5.59 -11.98
C TYR A 236 -18.82 -6.65 -12.51
N ARG A 237 -18.43 -7.38 -13.57
CA ARG A 237 -19.26 -8.46 -14.13
C ARG A 237 -19.45 -9.61 -13.16
N VAL A 238 -18.41 -9.99 -12.40
CA VAL A 238 -18.49 -11.05 -11.39
C VAL A 238 -19.44 -10.66 -10.25
N TYR A 239 -19.32 -9.46 -9.68
CA TYR A 239 -20.24 -9.00 -8.62
C TYR A 239 -21.68 -8.83 -9.12
N SER A 240 -21.87 -8.50 -10.40
CA SER A 240 -23.20 -8.39 -10.99
C SER A 240 -23.91 -9.75 -11.14
N ARG A 241 -23.18 -10.86 -11.06
CA ARG A 241 -23.74 -12.23 -11.15
C ARG A 241 -23.91 -12.91 -9.80
N MET A 242 -23.56 -12.27 -8.68
CA MET A 242 -23.72 -12.88 -7.35
C MET A 242 -25.20 -12.92 -6.93
N PRO A 243 -25.70 -14.06 -6.40
CA PRO A 243 -27.12 -14.23 -6.06
C PRO A 243 -27.54 -13.49 -4.77
N GLN A 244 -26.59 -13.13 -3.90
CA GLN A 244 -26.87 -12.46 -2.63
C GLN A 244 -26.95 -10.93 -2.83
N PRO A 245 -28.13 -10.30 -2.65
CA PRO A 245 -28.36 -8.91 -3.04
C PRO A 245 -27.54 -7.91 -2.21
N ASP A 246 -27.36 -8.15 -0.91
CA ASP A 246 -26.65 -7.22 -0.01
C ASP A 246 -25.15 -7.12 -0.35
N VAL A 247 -24.51 -8.28 -0.52
CA VAL A 247 -23.08 -8.38 -0.89
C VAL A 247 -22.86 -7.86 -2.32
N ALA A 248 -23.80 -8.14 -3.23
CA ALA A 248 -23.75 -7.64 -4.59
C ALA A 248 -23.86 -6.11 -4.64
N HIS A 249 -24.73 -5.51 -3.81
CA HIS A 249 -24.88 -4.05 -3.75
C HIS A 249 -23.60 -3.39 -3.20
N GLN A 250 -23.08 -3.87 -2.07
CA GLN A 250 -21.83 -3.33 -1.50
C GLN A 250 -20.66 -3.48 -2.47
N GLY A 251 -20.50 -4.66 -3.09
CA GLY A 251 -19.46 -4.90 -4.09
C GLY A 251 -19.57 -4.01 -5.32
N LYS A 252 -20.80 -3.76 -5.82
CA LYS A 252 -21.04 -2.85 -6.95
C LYS A 252 -20.66 -1.42 -6.61
N VAL A 253 -21.05 -0.92 -5.45
CA VAL A 253 -20.71 0.44 -5.00
C VAL A 253 -19.19 0.59 -4.88
N THR A 254 -18.50 -0.39 -4.26
CA THR A 254 -17.03 -0.35 -4.13
C THR A 254 -16.34 -0.40 -5.49
N VAL A 255 -16.78 -1.26 -6.42
CA VAL A 255 -16.18 -1.33 -7.77
C VAL A 255 -16.46 -0.06 -8.57
N LEU A 256 -17.66 0.53 -8.45
CA LEU A 256 -17.99 1.79 -9.10
C LEU A 256 -17.14 2.94 -8.56
N ALA A 257 -16.97 3.05 -7.24
CA ALA A 257 -16.08 4.03 -6.62
C ALA A 257 -14.63 3.83 -7.09
N GLY A 258 -14.17 2.58 -7.14
CA GLY A 258 -12.86 2.23 -7.71
C GLY A 258 -12.72 2.59 -9.19
N ALA A 259 -13.78 2.48 -9.98
CA ALA A 259 -13.80 2.89 -11.39
C ALA A 259 -13.68 4.40 -11.56
N VAL A 260 -14.44 5.17 -10.78
CA VAL A 260 -14.35 6.63 -10.78
C VAL A 260 -12.95 7.08 -10.39
N ALA A 261 -12.39 6.52 -9.31
CA ALA A 261 -11.03 6.81 -8.87
C ALA A 261 -9.99 6.43 -9.95
N PHE A 262 -10.12 5.25 -10.57
CA PHE A 262 -9.24 4.80 -11.64
C PHE A 262 -9.30 5.71 -12.87
N VAL A 263 -10.49 6.19 -13.25
CA VAL A 263 -10.65 7.13 -14.38
C VAL A 263 -9.99 8.47 -14.08
N ILE A 264 -10.24 9.05 -12.90
CA ILE A 264 -9.65 10.35 -12.52
C ILE A 264 -8.12 10.25 -12.46
N VAL A 265 -7.59 9.28 -11.71
CA VAL A 265 -6.14 9.08 -11.57
C VAL A 265 -5.51 8.65 -12.89
N GLY A 266 -6.19 7.80 -13.65
CA GLY A 266 -5.76 7.33 -14.96
C GLY A 266 -5.63 8.47 -15.97
N ILE A 267 -6.62 9.36 -16.05
CA ILE A 267 -6.56 10.54 -16.95
C ILE A 267 -5.36 11.42 -16.59
N LEU A 268 -5.18 11.75 -15.30
CA LEU A 268 -4.04 12.57 -14.86
C LEU A 268 -2.69 11.91 -15.15
N PHE A 269 -2.58 10.61 -14.89
CA PHE A 269 -1.38 9.83 -15.15
C PHE A 269 -1.06 9.70 -16.65
N TYR A 270 -2.04 9.38 -17.48
CA TYR A 270 -1.84 9.25 -18.92
C TYR A 270 -1.64 10.59 -19.61
N ALA A 271 -2.25 11.67 -19.11
CA ALA A 271 -1.94 13.03 -19.55
C ALA A 271 -0.47 13.37 -19.27
N LEU A 272 0.04 13.07 -18.07
CA LEU A 272 1.45 13.24 -17.74
C LEU A 272 2.35 12.46 -18.71
N VAL A 273 2.09 11.15 -18.91
CA VAL A 273 2.90 10.31 -19.81
C VAL A 273 2.86 10.83 -21.24
N GLY A 274 1.69 11.23 -21.75
CA GLY A 274 1.54 11.80 -23.09
C GLY A 274 2.28 13.13 -23.26
N LEU A 275 2.22 14.00 -22.25
CA LEU A 275 2.96 15.28 -22.25
C LEU A 275 4.48 15.07 -22.18
N ILE A 276 4.94 14.09 -21.39
CA ILE A 276 6.36 13.69 -21.36
C ILE A 276 6.79 13.15 -22.72
N ALA A 277 6.01 12.24 -23.31
CA ALA A 277 6.34 11.63 -24.60
C ALA A 277 6.42 12.69 -25.71
N THR A 278 5.43 13.56 -25.82
CA THR A 278 5.41 14.65 -26.82
C THR A 278 6.55 15.63 -26.62
N ARG A 279 6.90 15.97 -25.38
CA ARG A 279 8.07 16.81 -25.08
C ARG A 279 9.37 16.14 -25.50
N LEU A 280 9.53 14.86 -25.20
CA LEU A 280 10.72 14.08 -25.54
C LEU A 280 10.86 13.82 -27.05
N ASP A 281 9.75 13.81 -27.80
CA ASP A 281 9.74 13.76 -29.28
C ASP A 281 10.21 15.07 -29.93
N GLY A 282 10.54 16.10 -29.14
CA GLY A 282 11.12 17.36 -29.63
C GLY A 282 10.10 18.48 -29.86
N HIS A 283 8.85 18.32 -29.41
CA HIS A 283 7.88 19.43 -29.44
C HIS A 283 8.21 20.48 -28.37
N LEU A 284 9.12 21.40 -28.70
CA LEU A 284 9.68 22.37 -27.77
C LEU A 284 8.68 23.45 -27.28
N PHE A 285 7.50 23.56 -27.89
CA PHE A 285 6.49 24.56 -27.51
C PHE A 285 5.85 24.31 -26.14
N ILE A 286 5.90 23.08 -25.63
CA ILE A 286 5.31 22.71 -24.33
C ILE A 286 6.36 22.93 -23.24
N LYS A 287 6.16 23.92 -22.36
CA LYS A 287 7.02 24.15 -21.18
C LYS A 287 6.99 22.95 -20.23
N MET A 288 8.09 22.63 -19.57
CA MET A 288 8.11 21.51 -18.61
C MET A 288 7.17 21.75 -17.43
N SER A 289 6.97 23.00 -17.03
CA SER A 289 5.96 23.34 -16.01
C SER A 289 4.58 22.74 -16.33
N ASN A 290 4.15 22.77 -17.60
CA ASN A 290 2.87 22.24 -18.04
C ASN A 290 2.83 20.71 -18.03
N VAL A 291 3.96 20.06 -18.34
CA VAL A 291 4.10 18.60 -18.31
C VAL A 291 3.86 18.07 -16.89
N PHE A 292 4.36 18.77 -15.87
CA PHE A 292 4.24 18.37 -14.47
C PHE A 292 2.94 18.80 -13.76
N VAL A 293 2.04 19.56 -14.42
CA VAL A 293 0.76 20.01 -13.83
C VAL A 293 -0.06 18.86 -13.23
N PRO A 294 -0.26 17.71 -13.91
CA PRO A 294 -1.02 16.61 -13.32
C PRO A 294 -0.40 16.08 -12.03
N LEU A 295 0.93 16.05 -11.91
CA LEU A 295 1.61 15.63 -10.69
C LEU A 295 1.43 16.63 -9.56
N PHE A 296 1.52 17.94 -9.85
CA PHE A 296 1.27 18.96 -8.84
C PHE A 296 -0.15 18.88 -8.29
N ILE A 297 -1.16 18.68 -9.15
CA ILE A 297 -2.56 18.51 -8.71
C ILE A 297 -2.68 17.33 -7.74
N VAL A 298 -2.11 16.17 -8.10
CA VAL A 298 -2.16 14.95 -7.28
C VAL A 298 -1.44 15.15 -5.95
N PHE A 299 -0.21 15.68 -5.96
CA PHE A 299 0.54 15.88 -4.72
C PHE A 299 -0.05 16.98 -3.83
N SER A 300 -0.59 18.06 -4.40
CA SER A 300 -1.31 19.09 -3.62
C SER A 300 -2.55 18.52 -2.95
N PHE A 301 -3.31 17.66 -3.64
CA PHE A 301 -4.45 16.97 -3.04
C PHE A 301 -4.00 16.07 -1.87
N PHE A 302 -2.96 15.24 -2.07
CA PHE A 302 -2.42 14.40 -1.00
C PHE A 302 -1.91 15.21 0.19
N LEU A 303 -1.18 16.30 -0.07
CA LEU A 303 -0.69 17.21 0.96
C LEU A 303 -1.86 17.85 1.75
N CYS A 304 -2.93 18.26 1.07
CA CYS A 304 -4.12 18.81 1.71
C CYS A 304 -4.85 17.76 2.56
N CYS A 305 -5.00 16.54 2.04
CA CYS A 305 -5.63 15.44 2.77
C CYS A 305 -4.83 15.03 4.00
N SER A 306 -3.50 14.87 3.88
CA SER A 306 -2.64 14.45 5.00
C SER A 306 -2.39 15.57 6.01
N GLY A 307 -2.32 16.82 5.57
CA GLY A 307 -2.00 17.98 6.41
C GLY A 307 -3.20 18.64 7.08
N CYS A 308 -4.38 18.65 6.43
CA CYS A 308 -5.55 19.36 6.93
C CYS A 308 -6.71 18.42 7.25
N CYS A 309 -7.17 17.62 6.29
CA CYS A 309 -8.42 16.87 6.44
C CYS A 309 -8.31 15.75 7.48
N LEU A 310 -7.26 14.93 7.42
CA LEU A 310 -7.12 13.76 8.28
C LEU A 310 -6.90 14.16 9.76
N PRO A 311 -6.01 15.12 10.09
CA PRO A 311 -5.89 15.63 11.46
C PRO A 311 -7.17 16.27 11.99
N CYS A 312 -7.91 17.02 11.15
CA CYS A 312 -9.19 17.60 11.56
C CYS A 312 -10.25 16.52 11.83
N LEU A 313 -10.33 15.49 10.99
CA LEU A 313 -11.24 14.36 11.20
C LEU A 313 -10.91 13.61 12.49
N LEU A 314 -9.63 13.35 12.76
CA LEU A 314 -9.18 12.71 14.01
C LEU A 314 -9.55 13.53 15.25
N ARG A 315 -9.36 14.85 15.18
CA ARG A 315 -9.71 15.74 16.29
C ARG A 315 -11.22 15.81 16.53
N VAL A 316 -12.03 15.84 15.47
CA VAL A 316 -13.49 15.84 15.60
C VAL A 316 -13.97 14.53 16.21
N SER A 317 -13.42 13.39 15.77
CA SER A 317 -13.78 12.09 16.36
C SER A 317 -13.39 11.97 17.83
N ALA A 318 -12.26 12.55 18.25
CA ALA A 318 -11.85 12.54 19.65
C ALA A 318 -12.76 13.38 20.57
N VAL A 319 -13.38 14.45 20.05
CA VAL A 319 -14.30 15.30 20.82
C VAL A 319 -15.66 14.62 21.00
N SER A 320 -16.17 13.93 19.97
CA SER A 320 -17.47 13.26 20.07
C SER A 320 -17.54 12.18 21.16
N ASP A 321 -16.42 11.49 21.44
CA ASP A 321 -16.37 10.45 22.47
C ASP A 321 -16.37 11.04 23.91
N LEU A 322 -15.86 12.26 24.10
CA LEU A 322 -15.87 12.94 25.39
C LEU A 322 -17.30 13.32 25.82
N ASP A 323 -18.13 13.76 24.87
CA ASP A 323 -19.52 14.16 25.13
C ASP A 323 -20.40 12.96 25.53
N GLU A 324 -20.11 11.76 25.00
CA GLU A 324 -20.82 10.53 25.39
C GLU A 324 -20.48 10.07 26.82
N HIS A 325 -19.24 10.30 27.29
CA HIS A 325 -18.85 9.95 28.65
C HIS A 325 -19.39 10.93 29.70
N GLU A 326 -19.43 12.24 29.40
CA GLU A 326 -20.05 13.21 30.32
C GLU A 326 -21.55 12.98 30.48
N THR A 327 -22.25 12.57 29.42
CA THR A 327 -23.69 12.28 29.48
C THR A 327 -24.02 10.98 30.20
N GLN A 328 -23.12 9.98 30.24
CA GLN A 328 -23.32 8.77 31.05
C GLN A 328 -23.04 8.95 32.54
N ILE A 329 -22.15 9.88 32.93
CA ILE A 329 -21.86 10.17 34.35
C ILE A 329 -22.97 11.01 34.99
N LEU A 330 -23.80 11.68 34.18
CA LEU A 330 -24.96 12.46 34.64
C LEU A 330 -26.27 11.66 34.68
N VAL A 331 -26.20 10.33 34.67
CA VAL A 331 -27.29 9.49 35.19
C VAL A 331 -27.16 9.43 36.69
N ASP A 332 -27.86 10.36 37.34
CA ASP A 332 -27.93 10.59 38.77
C ASP A 332 -27.92 9.29 39.61
N ALA A 333 -26.88 9.13 40.44
CA ALA A 333 -26.76 8.02 41.39
C ALA A 333 -27.92 7.97 42.40
N ASN A 334 -28.73 9.04 42.48
CA ASN A 334 -29.97 9.07 43.26
C ASN A 334 -31.16 8.38 42.58
N ARG A 335 -31.04 7.88 41.34
CA ARG A 335 -32.12 7.15 40.65
C ARG A 335 -32.13 5.64 40.91
N ARG A 336 -31.80 5.24 42.15
CA ARG A 336 -32.17 3.96 42.78
C ARG A 336 -32.32 4.29 44.28
N ILE A 337 -33.53 4.50 44.80
CA ILE A 337 -34.28 3.51 45.58
C ILE A 337 -35.75 3.96 45.63
N THR A 338 -36.61 3.42 44.77
CA THR A 338 -38.03 3.15 45.08
C THR A 338 -38.41 1.84 44.40
N ALA A 339 -37.72 0.76 44.76
CA ALA A 339 -38.36 -0.55 44.76
C ALA A 339 -39.19 -0.64 46.04
N SER A 340 -40.38 -0.04 46.02
CA SER A 340 -41.51 -0.57 46.80
C SER A 340 -41.66 -2.03 46.38
N GLY A 341 -41.43 -3.03 47.23
CA GLY A 341 -42.07 -3.14 48.54
C GLY A 341 -43.48 -3.68 48.33
N GLU A 342 -43.59 -4.86 47.71
CA GLU A 342 -44.80 -5.68 47.80
C GLU A 342 -44.38 -7.11 48.16
N SER A 343 -44.25 -7.28 49.48
CA SER A 343 -44.32 -8.56 50.14
C SER A 343 -45.76 -9.05 50.00
N ASP A 344 -45.98 -10.21 49.38
CA ASP A 344 -47.06 -11.07 49.85
C ASP A 344 -46.62 -12.52 49.90
N ALA A 345 -46.83 -13.04 51.09
CA ALA A 345 -46.41 -14.33 51.56
C ALA A 345 -47.38 -15.43 51.12
N SER A 346 -46.86 -16.65 51.23
CA SER A 346 -47.62 -17.87 51.60
C SER A 346 -48.67 -18.37 50.62
N GLY A 347 -48.36 -19.50 49.97
CA GLY A 347 -49.36 -20.23 49.22
C GLY A 347 -48.88 -21.54 48.61
N SER A 348 -48.84 -22.59 49.44
CA SER A 348 -49.28 -23.94 49.10
C SER A 348 -48.50 -24.77 48.06
N ALA A 349 -48.16 -25.97 48.53
CA ALA A 349 -47.90 -27.17 47.76
C ALA A 349 -49.01 -27.49 46.73
N GLY A 350 -48.66 -28.28 45.71
CA GLY A 350 -49.58 -28.89 44.75
C GLY A 350 -48.96 -28.94 43.35
N SER A 351 -48.25 -30.01 42.98
CA SER A 351 -48.82 -31.20 42.33
C SER A 351 -49.00 -31.03 40.81
N THR A 352 -48.24 -31.85 40.07
CA THR A 352 -48.69 -32.64 38.91
C THR A 352 -49.05 -31.98 37.56
N VAL A 353 -48.54 -32.64 36.51
CA VAL A 353 -49.28 -33.10 35.31
C VAL A 353 -49.33 -32.17 34.08
N PHE A 354 -48.49 -32.57 33.10
CA PHE A 354 -48.89 -33.18 31.81
C PHE A 354 -49.26 -32.29 30.62
N THR A 355 -48.84 -32.79 29.44
CA THR A 355 -49.36 -32.57 28.07
C THR A 355 -49.21 -31.18 27.47
N SER A 356 -48.99 -30.95 26.17
CA SER A 356 -48.64 -31.73 24.97
C SER A 356 -48.87 -30.78 23.78
N THR A 357 -48.18 -31.00 22.66
CA THR A 357 -48.58 -30.56 21.29
C THR A 357 -48.60 -29.03 21.06
N THR A 358 -48.22 -28.49 19.91
CA THR A 358 -48.60 -28.91 18.56
C THR A 358 -47.67 -28.25 17.54
N THR A 359 -47.20 -29.04 16.59
CA THR A 359 -46.71 -28.63 15.26
C THR A 359 -47.86 -27.96 14.48
N PRO A 360 -47.56 -27.12 13.48
CA PRO A 360 -48.13 -27.45 12.19
C PRO A 360 -47.11 -27.39 11.05
N ALA A 361 -47.18 -28.44 10.24
CA ALA A 361 -46.66 -28.50 8.89
C ALA A 361 -47.42 -27.53 7.98
N GLY A 362 -46.70 -26.80 7.15
CA GLY A 362 -47.22 -26.03 6.03
C GLY A 362 -46.53 -26.47 4.73
N SER A 363 -47.27 -27.24 3.94
CA SER A 363 -46.94 -27.76 2.61
C SER A 363 -47.59 -26.88 1.52
N LEU A 364 -47.13 -27.04 0.26
CA LEU A 364 -47.67 -26.54 -1.03
C LEU A 364 -47.26 -25.11 -1.44
N ALA A 365 -46.96 -24.76 -2.71
CA ALA A 365 -47.11 -25.39 -4.03
C ALA A 365 -46.07 -24.77 -5.01
N THR A 366 -45.31 -25.55 -5.79
CA THR A 366 -45.53 -25.91 -7.21
C THR A 366 -46.54 -25.08 -8.03
N LYS A 367 -46.04 -24.31 -9.00
CA LYS A 367 -46.65 -23.96 -10.31
C LYS A 367 -45.51 -23.46 -11.21
N GLN A 368 -45.08 -24.29 -12.17
CA GLN A 368 -45.39 -24.29 -13.61
C GLN A 368 -44.49 -23.35 -14.40
#